data_AF-X1M8J5-F1
#
_entry.id   AF-X1M8J5-F1
#
_cell.length_a   1.000
_cell.length_b   1.000
_cell.length_c   1.000
_cell.angle_alpha   90.00
_cell.angle_beta   90.00
_cell.angle_gamma   90.00
#
_symmetry.space_group_name_H-M   'P 1'
#
loop_
_entity.id
_entity.type
_entity.pdbx_description
1 polymer ?
#
loop_
_entity_poly.entity_id
_entity_poly.type
_entity_poly.pdbx_seq_one_letter_code
_entity_poly.pdbx_strand_id
1 'polypeptide(L)' 'FCIWGGALRKRAELDNLPELGVFADKLEGATIKTIEDGIMPSDLARIAEPPPQKIAYTEEFLDEIAKRLEER' A
#
# COMPACT_ATOMS: atom_id res chain seq x y z
N PHE A 1 -4.91 -4.37 2.08
CA PHE A 1 -4.45 -2.98 2.25
C PHE A 1 -5.41 -1.95 1.68
N CYS A 2 -5.93 -2.13 0.45
CA CYS A 2 -6.90 -1.19 -0.16
C CYS A 2 -8.21 -0.99 0.64
N ILE A 3 -8.63 -1.96 1.46
CA ILE A 3 -9.81 -1.82 2.33
C ILE A 3 -9.54 -0.85 3.51
N TRP A 4 -8.30 -0.84 4.03
CA TRP A 4 -7.93 0.01 5.16
C TRP A 4 -7.74 1.46 4.74
N GLY A 5 -7.17 1.72 3.56
CA GLY A 5 -7.07 3.08 2.99
C GLY A 5 -8.44 3.75 2.83
N GLY A 6 -9.37 3.08 2.16
CA GLY A 6 -10.75 3.57 2.02
C GLY A 6 -11.50 3.75 3.34
N ALA A 7 -11.35 2.82 4.30
CA ALA A 7 -11.98 2.93 5.61
C ALA A 7 -11.41 4.09 6.44
N LEU A 8 -10.08 4.28 6.43
CA LEU A 8 -9.41 5.39 7.12
C LEU A 8 -9.78 6.73 6.50
N ARG A 9 -9.86 6.82 5.17
CA ARG A 9 -10.34 8.02 4.47
C ARG A 9 -11.76 8.37 4.87
N LYS A 10 -12.67 7.38 4.87
CA LYS A 10 -14.07 7.62 5.25
C LYS A 10 -14.19 8.04 6.71
N ARG A 11 -13.36 7.47 7.59
CA ARG A 11 -13.30 7.88 8.99
C ARG A 11 -12.72 9.29 9.16
N ALA A 12 -11.70 9.65 8.38
CA ALA A 12 -11.12 10.99 8.36
C ALA A 12 -12.13 12.06 7.92
N GLU A 13 -12.97 11.77 6.92
CA GLU A 13 -14.07 12.65 6.50
C GLU A 13 -15.11 12.82 7.61
N LEU A 14 -15.46 11.74 8.32
CA LEU A 14 -16.46 11.79 9.40
C LEU A 14 -15.95 12.50 10.65
N ASP A 15 -14.68 12.33 10.99
CA ASP A 15 -14.04 12.93 12.17
C ASP A 15 -13.43 14.32 11.87
N ASN A 16 -13.53 14.79 10.62
CA ASN A 16 -12.97 16.06 10.14
C ASN A 16 -11.45 16.20 10.40
N LEU A 17 -10.73 15.08 10.25
CA LEU A 17 -9.29 14.97 10.47
C LEU A 17 -8.55 14.87 9.13
N PRO A 18 -8.15 16.00 8.52
CA PRO A 18 -7.48 16.00 7.22
C PRO A 18 -6.15 15.23 7.24
N GLU A 19 -5.44 15.22 8.38
CA GLU A 19 -4.19 14.48 8.54
C GLU A 19 -4.36 12.96 8.38
N LEU A 20 -5.49 12.42 8.84
CA LEU A 20 -5.79 10.99 8.71
C LEU A 20 -6.11 10.62 7.25
N GLY A 21 -6.79 11.52 6.53
CA GLY A 21 -7.02 11.37 5.10
C GLY A 21 -5.71 11.38 4.30
N VAL A 22 -4.80 12.30 4.63
CA VAL A 22 -3.46 12.36 4.03
C VAL A 22 -2.67 11.08 4.32
N PHE A 23 -2.75 10.55 5.54
CA PHE A 23 -2.12 9.27 5.88
C PHE A 23 -2.67 8.10 5.06
N ALA A 24 -4.00 8.04 4.89
CA ALA A 24 -4.64 7.01 4.07
C ALA A 24 -4.21 7.09 2.60
N ASP A 25 -4.16 8.30 2.04
CA ASP A 25 -3.67 8.55 0.67
C ASP A 25 -2.19 8.15 0.53
N LYS A 26 -1.37 8.46 1.53
CA LYS A 26 0.05 8.04 1.56
C LYS A 26 0.19 6.51 1.58
N LEU A 27 -0.61 5.82 2.40
CA LEU A 27 -0.58 4.36 2.52
C LEU A 27 -1.00 3.67 1.20
N GLU A 28 -2.05 4.18 0.54
CA GLU A 28 -2.46 3.69 -0.78
C GLU A 28 -1.37 3.95 -1.82
N GLY A 29 -0.81 5.16 -1.85
CA GLY A 29 0.27 5.52 -2.77
C GLY A 29 1.54 4.66 -2.58
N ALA A 30 1.92 4.38 -1.33
CA ALA A 30 3.05 3.49 -1.03
C ALA A 30 2.78 2.06 -1.50
N THR A 31 1.57 1.54 -1.26
CA THR A 31 1.18 0.19 -1.71
C THR A 31 1.20 0.06 -3.24
N ILE A 32 0.66 1.06 -3.96
CA ILE A 32 0.67 1.07 -5.43
C ILE A 32 2.10 1.11 -5.95
N LYS A 33 2.94 1.98 -5.41
CA LYS A 33 4.35 2.07 -5.80
C LYS A 33 5.11 0.77 -5.58
N THR A 34 4.89 0.08 -4.46
CA THR A 34 5.55 -1.21 -4.20
C THR A 34 5.19 -2.23 -5.28
N ILE A 35 3.93 -2.24 -5.72
CA ILE A 35 3.46 -3.12 -6.80
C ILE A 35 4.03 -2.68 -8.16
N GLU A 36 4.07 -1.38 -8.46
CA GLU A 36 4.66 -0.82 -9.69
C GLU A 36 6.16 -1.10 -9.80
N ASP A 37 6.88 -1.08 -8.68
CA ASP A 37 8.29 -1.49 -8.60
C ASP A 37 8.48 -3.01 -8.73
N GLY A 38 7.39 -3.75 -8.98
CA GLY A 38 7.41 -5.18 -9.23
C GLY A 38 7.61 -6.03 -7.98
N ILE A 39 7.44 -5.44 -6.79
CA ILE A 39 7.45 -6.13 -5.50
C ILE A 39 6.00 -6.48 -5.17
N MET A 40 5.63 -7.74 -5.31
CA MET A 40 4.25 -8.15 -5.02
C MET A 40 4.20 -9.53 -4.34
N PRO A 41 3.16 -9.77 -3.53
CA PRO A 41 2.97 -11.08 -2.92
C PRO A 41 2.72 -12.16 -3.96
N SER A 42 3.06 -13.40 -3.60
CA SER A 42 2.95 -14.58 -4.47
C SER A 42 1.56 -14.82 -5.05
N ASP A 43 0.49 -14.44 -4.34
CA ASP A 43 -0.88 -14.50 -4.84
C ASP A 43 -1.12 -13.53 -6.02
N LEU A 44 -0.58 -12.31 -5.94
CA LEU A 44 -0.66 -11.34 -7.04
C LEU A 44 0.26 -11.73 -8.19
N ALA A 45 1.45 -12.24 -7.87
CA ALA A 45 2.45 -12.67 -8.85
C ALA A 45 1.92 -13.73 -9.82
N ARG A 46 0.97 -14.56 -9.38
CA ARG A 46 0.36 -15.63 -10.20
C ARG A 46 -0.62 -15.13 -11.25
N ILE A 47 -1.15 -13.92 -11.08
CA ILE A 47 -2.15 -13.31 -11.97
C ILE A 47 -1.66 -12.02 -12.63
N ALA A 48 -0.47 -11.56 -12.27
CA ALA A 48 0.12 -10.33 -12.77
C ALA A 48 0.77 -10.53 -14.14
N GLU A 49 0.38 -9.68 -15.10
CA GLU A 49 1.04 -9.53 -16.40
C GLU A 49 1.45 -8.07 -16.53
N PRO A 50 2.75 -7.73 -16.66
CA PRO A 50 3.93 -8.61 -16.79
C PRO A 50 4.36 -9.29 -15.46
N PRO A 51 5.21 -10.34 -15.52
CA PRO A 51 5.69 -11.04 -14.33
C PRO A 51 6.45 -10.11 -13.38
N PRO A 52 6.27 -10.28 -12.06
CA PRO A 52 6.93 -9.42 -11.08
C PRO A 52 8.44 -9.59 -11.04
N GLN A 53 9.14 -8.50 -10.71
CA GLN A 53 10.57 -8.51 -10.48
C GLN A 53 10.95 -9.21 -9.18
N LYS A 54 10.14 -9.06 -8.12
CA LYS A 54 10.38 -9.70 -6.83
C LYS A 54 9.07 -10.22 -6.23
N ILE A 55 9.03 -11.52 -5.98
CA ILE A 55 7.96 -12.13 -5.18
C ILE A 55 8.35 -11.96 -3.71
N ALA A 56 7.64 -11.09 -3.00
CA ALA A 56 7.85 -10.84 -1.58
C ALA A 56 6.85 -11.65 -0.73
N TYR A 57 7.27 -12.14 0.43
CA TYR A 57 6.31 -12.65 1.41
C TYR A 57 5.55 -11.49 2.06
N THR A 58 4.41 -11.80 2.70
CA THR A 58 3.55 -10.79 3.33
C THR A 58 4.34 -9.82 4.21
N GLU A 59 5.26 -10.33 5.03
CA GLU A 59 6.08 -9.50 5.93
C GLU A 59 7.03 -8.56 5.16
N GLU A 60 7.76 -9.07 4.16
CA GLU A 60 8.64 -8.24 3.32
C GLU A 60 7.86 -7.15 2.56
N PHE A 61 6.65 -7.47 2.09
CA PHE A 61 5.79 -6.50 1.42
C PHE A 61 5.33 -5.40 2.37
N LEU A 62 5.04 -5.75 3.64
CA LEU A 62 4.71 -4.77 4.67
C LEU A 62 5.89 -3.90 5.05
N ASP A 63 7.08 -4.49 5.21
CA ASP A 63 8.30 -3.75 5.52
C ASP A 63 8.64 -2.76 4.42
N GLU A 64 8.45 -3.14 3.15
CA GLU A 64 8.70 -2.27 2.00
C GLU A 64 7.70 -1.09 1.95
N ILE A 65 6.41 -1.35 2.22
CA ILE A 65 5.40 -0.30 2.35
C ILE A 65 5.72 0.62 3.53
N ALA A 66 6.11 0.05 4.68
CA ALA A 66 6.46 0.81 5.88
C ALA A 66 7.67 1.72 5.64
N LYS A 67 8.74 1.21 5.01
CA LYS A 67 9.89 2.03 4.61
C LYS A 67 9.49 3.20 3.72
N ARG A 68 8.65 2.96 2.72
CA ARG A 68 8.17 4.01 1.80
C ARG A 68 7.27 5.03 2.48
N LEU A 69 6.57 4.61 3.53
CA LEU A 69 5.74 5.47 4.36
C LEU A 69 6.58 6.32 5.32
N GLU A 70 7.67 5.78 5.86
CA GLU A 70 8.61 6.48 6.75
C GLU A 70 9.55 7.45 6.02
N GLU A 71 9.92 7.16 4.76
CA GLU A 71 10.78 8.04 3.94
C GLU A 71 10.11 9.38 3.52
N ARG A 72 8.88 9.70 4.00
CA ARG A 72 8.10 10.90 3.61
C ARG A 72 7.30 11.58 4.73
#